data_AF-A0AA43CDE6-F1
#
_entry.id   AF-A0AA43CDE6-F1
#
_cell.length_a   1.000
_cell.length_b   1.000
_cell.length_c   1.000
_cell.angle_alpha   90.00
_cell.angle_beta   90.00
_cell.angle_gamma   90.00
#
_symmetry.space_group_name_H-M   'P 1'
#
loop_
_entity.id
_entity.type
_entity.pdbx_description
1 polymer ?
#
loop_
_entity_poly.entity_id
_entity_poly.type
_entity_poly.pdbx_seq_one_letter_code
_entity_poly.pdbx_strand_id
1 'polypeptide(L)'
;MGDVVENLASTARDHLANERTFLAWVRTALGLVGLGVVIERWVAGGERLGLLAGLAFISFGGLSLIYAVGRYLWVAKNLERGLFPVAIRGPVVVAIGALFVTVASMLYILL
;
A
#
# COMPACT_ATOMS: atom_id res chain seq x y z
N MET A 1 -2.90 14.48 17.25
CA MET A 1 -4.34 14.68 17.18
C MET A 1 -4.58 15.42 15.88
N GLY A 2 -5.05 14.76 14.82
CA GLY A 2 -5.33 15.41 13.55
C GLY A 2 -6.78 15.88 13.54
N ASP A 3 -7.03 17.07 13.02
CA ASP A 3 -8.33 17.73 13.02
C ASP A 3 -9.38 16.87 12.31
N VAL A 4 -10.45 16.57 13.04
CA VAL A 4 -11.59 15.80 12.54
C VAL A 4 -12.68 16.80 12.19
N VAL A 5 -13.13 16.80 10.93
CA VAL A 5 -14.11 17.78 10.43
C VAL A 5 -15.49 17.11 10.27
N GLU A 6 -16.57 17.83 10.56
CA GLU A 6 -17.95 17.35 10.45
C GLU A 6 -18.43 17.28 8.99
N ASN A 7 -19.15 16.21 8.62
CA ASN A 7 -19.59 15.91 7.26
C ASN A 7 -21.09 16.18 7.09
N LEU A 8 -21.44 17.35 6.54
CA LEU A 8 -22.83 17.86 6.52
C LEU A 8 -23.66 17.50 5.27
N ALA A 9 -23.10 16.88 4.22
CA ALA A 9 -23.87 16.61 2.98
C ALA A 9 -23.32 15.55 2.00
N SER A 10 -22.17 14.91 2.24
CA SER A 10 -21.40 14.20 1.20
C SER A 10 -21.10 12.71 1.48
N THR A 11 -21.73 12.10 2.48
CA THR A 11 -21.34 10.76 2.99
C THR A 11 -21.27 9.67 1.90
N ALA A 12 -22.28 9.56 1.03
CA ALA A 12 -22.29 8.56 -0.05
C ALA A 12 -21.14 8.75 -1.05
N ARG A 13 -20.82 10.00 -1.41
CA ARG A 13 -19.69 10.33 -2.30
C ARG A 13 -18.35 9.98 -1.65
N ASP A 14 -18.24 10.16 -0.34
CA ASP A 14 -17.00 9.93 0.40
C ASP A 14 -16.76 8.43 0.60
N HIS A 15 -17.81 7.62 0.78
CA HIS A 15 -17.70 6.15 0.75
C HIS A 15 -17.19 5.65 -0.61
N LEU A 16 -17.77 6.13 -1.72
CA LEU A 16 -17.31 5.78 -3.06
C LEU A 16 -15.86 6.23 -3.34
N ALA A 17 -15.46 7.38 -2.81
CA ALA A 17 -14.08 7.85 -2.91
C ALA A 17 -13.11 6.97 -2.11
N ASN A 18 -13.50 6.54 -0.91
CA ASN A 18 -12.72 5.63 -0.09
C ASN A 18 -12.55 4.26 -0.78
N GLU A 19 -13.63 3.72 -1.36
CA GLU A 19 -13.60 2.47 -2.13
C GLU A 19 -12.66 2.57 -3.33
N ARG A 20 -12.74 3.65 -4.13
CA ARG A 20 -11.80 3.87 -5.25
C ARG A 20 -10.35 3.86 -4.79
N THR A 21 -10.07 4.53 -3.66
CA THR A 21 -8.71 4.58 -3.13
C THR A 21 -8.25 3.22 -2.64
N PHE A 22 -9.13 2.47 -1.96
CA PHE A 22 -8.86 1.09 -1.54
C PHE A 22 -8.54 0.19 -2.74
N LEU A 23 -9.34 0.24 -3.80
CA LEU A 23 -9.11 -0.56 -5.02
C LEU A 23 -7.80 -0.18 -5.72
N ALA A 24 -7.41 1.10 -5.70
CA ALA A 24 -6.11 1.53 -6.21
C ALA A 24 -4.96 0.90 -5.40
N TRP A 25 -5.05 0.90 -4.07
CA TRP A 25 -4.06 0.25 -3.19
C TRP A 25 -3.97 -1.26 -3.41
N VAL A 26 -5.12 -1.93 -3.57
CA VAL A 26 -5.18 -3.36 -3.87
C VAL A 26 -4.46 -3.66 -5.19
N ARG A 27 -4.74 -2.87 -6.24
CA ARG A 27 -4.08 -3.04 -7.55
C ARG A 27 -2.56 -2.91 -7.44
N THR A 28 -2.06 -1.86 -6.79
CA THR A 28 -0.61 -1.66 -6.64
C THR A 28 0.03 -2.79 -5.84
N ALA A 29 -0.64 -3.25 -4.79
CA ALA A 29 -0.11 -4.30 -3.94
C ALA A 29 -0.07 -5.66 -4.65
N LEU A 30 -1.10 -6.01 -5.42
CA LEU A 30 -1.09 -7.21 -6.27
C LEU A 30 0.00 -7.14 -7.34
N GLY A 31 0.23 -5.96 -7.93
CA GLY A 31 1.34 -5.73 -8.85
C GLY A 31 2.70 -6.00 -8.21
N LEU A 32 2.93 -5.50 -7.00
CA LEU A 32 4.16 -5.75 -6.25
C LEU A 32 4.36 -7.23 -5.90
N VAL A 33 3.30 -7.92 -5.46
CA VAL A 33 3.36 -9.36 -5.18
C VAL A 33 3.69 -10.14 -6.47
N GLY A 34 3.00 -9.84 -7.57
CA GLY A 34 3.25 -10.48 -8.86
C GLY A 34 4.68 -10.27 -9.36
N LEU A 35 5.19 -9.04 -9.27
CA LEU A 35 6.58 -8.74 -9.61
C LEU A 35 7.57 -9.51 -8.74
N GLY A 36 7.34 -9.59 -7.42
CA GLY A 36 8.21 -10.35 -6.52
C GLY A 36 8.26 -11.85 -6.87
N VAL A 37 7.13 -12.44 -7.26
CA VAL A 37 7.07 -13.84 -7.74
C VAL A 37 7.85 -14.01 -9.04
N VAL A 38 7.71 -13.07 -9.99
CA VAL A 38 8.46 -13.12 -11.26
C VAL A 38 9.96 -13.01 -11.01
N ILE A 39 10.40 -12.12 -10.11
CA ILE A 39 11.81 -11.95 -9.76
C ILE A 39 12.37 -13.24 -9.14
N GLU A 40 11.68 -13.83 -8.17
CA GLU A 40 12.10 -15.07 -7.52
C GLU A 40 12.23 -16.21 -8.52
N ARG A 41 11.25 -16.36 -9.42
CA ARG A 41 11.14 -17.52 -10.30
C ARG A 41 11.99 -17.42 -11.58
N TRP A 42 12.08 -16.23 -12.18
CA TRP A 42 12.65 -16.04 -13.52
C TRP A 42 13.96 -15.26 -13.53
N VAL A 43 14.19 -14.39 -12.55
CA VAL A 43 15.40 -13.54 -12.51
C VAL A 43 16.46 -14.14 -11.58
N ALA A 44 16.06 -14.62 -10.41
CA ALA A 44 17.00 -15.05 -9.38
C ALA A 44 17.73 -16.36 -9.69
N GLY A 45 17.12 -17.29 -10.44
CA GLY A 45 17.73 -18.58 -10.79
C GLY A 45 18.21 -19.44 -9.61
N GLY A 46 17.79 -19.15 -8.37
CA GLY A 46 18.26 -19.81 -7.14
C GLY A 46 19.38 -19.06 -6.39
N GLU A 47 19.83 -17.91 -6.86
CA GLU A 47 20.77 -17.07 -6.12
C GLU A 47 20.10 -16.44 -4.89
N ARG A 48 20.83 -16.45 -3.76
CA ARG A 48 20.35 -15.95 -2.46
C ARG A 48 19.84 -14.51 -2.53
N LEU A 49 20.45 -13.68 -3.38
CA LEU A 49 20.09 -12.26 -3.52
C LEU A 49 18.75 -12.05 -4.25
N GLY A 50 18.49 -12.77 -5.34
CA GLY A 50 17.20 -12.66 -6.05
C GLY A 50 16.03 -13.24 -5.24
N LEU A 51 16.29 -14.26 -4.41
CA LEU A 51 15.33 -14.78 -3.43
C LEU A 51 14.95 -13.71 -2.40
N LEU A 52 15.94 -12.97 -1.86
CA LEU A 52 15.70 -11.87 -0.92
C LEU A 52 14.93 -10.72 -1.59
N ALA A 53 15.26 -10.37 -2.83
CA ALA A 53 14.55 -9.34 -3.58
C ALA A 53 13.07 -9.73 -3.82
N GLY A 54 12.81 -10.94 -4.32
CA GLY A 54 11.45 -11.44 -4.54
C GLY A 54 10.63 -11.46 -3.24
N LEU A 55 11.20 -11.97 -2.15
CA LEU A 55 10.57 -11.96 -0.83
C LEU A 55 10.30 -10.54 -0.31
N ALA A 56 11.18 -9.58 -0.57
CA ALA A 56 10.98 -8.19 -0.18
C ALA A 56 9.77 -7.57 -0.91
N PHE A 57 9.64 -7.77 -2.22
CA PHE A 57 8.49 -7.30 -2.99
C PHE A 57 7.17 -7.96 -2.57
N ILE A 58 7.17 -9.28 -2.36
CA ILE A 58 5.99 -10.02 -1.90
C ILE A 58 5.58 -9.53 -0.52
N SER A 59 6.54 -9.41 0.40
CA SER A 59 6.29 -8.96 1.78
C SER A 59 5.77 -7.52 1.81
N PHE A 60 6.38 -6.62 1.03
CA PHE A 60 5.94 -5.23 0.95
C PHE A 60 4.55 -5.10 0.32
N GLY A 61 4.26 -5.85 -0.75
CA GLY A 61 2.91 -5.93 -1.33
C GLY A 61 1.88 -6.46 -0.33
N GLY A 62 2.20 -7.52 0.41
CA GLY A 62 1.35 -8.05 1.48
C GLY A 62 1.07 -7.05 2.59
N LEU A 63 2.11 -6.37 3.11
CA LEU A 63 1.95 -5.31 4.11
C LEU A 63 1.11 -4.14 3.58
N SER A 64 1.29 -3.77 2.31
CA SER A 64 0.48 -2.74 1.66
C SER A 64 -1.00 -3.15 1.56
N LEU A 65 -1.33 -4.42 1.33
CA LEU A 65 -2.72 -4.92 1.37
C LEU A 65 -3.31 -4.81 2.76
N ILE A 66 -2.59 -5.26 3.79
CA ILE A 66 -3.03 -5.19 5.18
C ILE A 66 -3.31 -3.73 5.56
N TYR A 67 -2.39 -2.83 5.20
CA TYR A 67 -2.58 -1.39 5.40
C TYR A 67 -3.82 -0.86 4.67
N ALA A 68 -4.03 -1.24 3.40
CA ALA A 68 -5.17 -0.80 2.61
C ALA A 68 -6.51 -1.18 3.26
N VAL A 69 -6.64 -2.42 3.74
CA VAL A 69 -7.83 -2.92 4.44
C VAL A 69 -8.04 -2.16 5.74
N GLY A 70 -7.00 -2.03 6.57
CA GLY A 70 -7.08 -1.30 7.83
C GLY A 70 -7.49 0.16 7.65
N ARG A 71 -6.87 0.84 6.66
CA ARG A 71 -7.22 2.21 6.28
C ARG A 71 -8.66 2.31 5.79
N TYR A 72 -9.12 1.38 4.95
CA TYR A 72 -10.48 1.40 4.42
C TYR A 72 -11.51 1.31 5.54
N LEU A 73 -11.36 0.32 6.44
CA LEU A 73 -12.27 0.09 7.56
C LEU A 73 -12.27 1.26 8.55
N TRP A 74 -11.09 1.81 8.83
CA TRP A 74 -10.98 2.96 9.72
C TRP A 74 -11.66 4.20 9.14
N VAL A 75 -11.44 4.52 7.86
CA VAL A 75 -12.11 5.66 7.22
C VAL A 75 -13.62 5.43 7.12
N ALA A 76 -14.07 4.23 6.77
CA ALA A 76 -15.50 3.89 6.70
C ALA A 76 -16.22 4.12 8.03
N LYS A 77 -15.64 3.65 9.15
CA LYS A 77 -16.20 3.86 10.50
C LYS A 77 -16.25 5.32 10.93
N ASN A 78 -15.30 6.14 10.49
CA ASN A 78 -15.32 7.57 10.81
C ASN A 78 -16.35 8.33 9.95
N LEU A 79 -16.50 7.95 8.67
CA LEU A 79 -17.52 8.52 7.79
C LEU A 79 -18.95 8.26 8.31
N GLU A 80 -19.21 7.07 8.86
CA GLU A 80 -20.49 6.74 9.52
C GLU A 80 -20.79 7.63 10.73
N ARG A 81 -19.75 8.14 11.40
CA ARG A 81 -19.88 9.07 12.54
C ARG A 81 -20.04 10.52 12.10
N GLY A 82 -20.14 10.79 10.80
CA GLY A 82 -20.14 12.15 10.26
C GLY A 82 -18.78 12.84 10.36
N LEU A 83 -17.69 12.09 10.54
CA LEU A 83 -16.35 12.60 10.77
C LEU A 83 -15.45 12.34 9.54
N PHE A 84 -14.68 13.34 9.12
CA PHE A 84 -13.71 13.20 8.03
C PHE A 84 -12.28 13.14 8.56
N PRO A 85 -11.65 11.95 8.61
CA PRO A 85 -10.28 11.84 9.10
C PRO A 85 -9.25 12.11 8.00
N VAL A 86 -8.41 13.13 8.19
CA VAL A 86 -7.30 13.42 7.27
C VAL A 86 -6.10 12.51 7.59
N ALA A 87 -5.99 11.39 6.88
CA ALA A 87 -4.93 10.40 7.09
C ALA A 87 -3.64 10.73 6.30
N ILE A 88 -2.79 11.61 6.85
CA ILE A 88 -1.51 12.01 6.20
C ILE A 88 -0.39 10.99 6.43
N ARG A 89 -0.28 10.45 7.64
CA ARG A 89 0.91 9.69 8.06
C ARG A 89 1.04 8.32 7.38
N GLY A 90 -0.08 7.62 7.19
CA GLY A 90 -0.08 6.27 6.61
C GLY A 90 0.42 6.23 5.15
N PRO A 91 -0.14 7.03 4.22
CA PRO A 91 0.33 7.06 2.84
C PRO A 91 1.81 7.46 2.72
N VAL A 92 2.28 8.39 3.57
CA VAL A 92 3.69 8.81 3.60
C VAL A 92 4.61 7.64 3.99
N VAL A 93 4.25 6.87 5.01
CA VAL A 93 5.04 5.69 5.43
C VAL A 93 5.11 4.65 4.31
N VAL A 94 4.00 4.37 3.63
CA VAL A 94 3.98 3.42 2.52
C VAL A 94 4.80 3.95 1.33
N ALA A 95 4.74 5.25 1.03
CA ALA A 95 5.54 5.86 -0.03
C ALA A 95 7.05 5.78 0.26
N ILE A 96 7.47 6.04 1.50
CA ILE A 96 8.88 5.91 1.92
C ILE A 96 9.32 4.44 1.84
N GLY A 97 8.49 3.50 2.31
CA GLY A 97 8.79 2.07 2.22
C GLY A 97 8.92 1.59 0.77
N ALA A 98 8.04 2.04 -0.12
CA ALA A 98 8.10 1.73 -1.54
C ALA A 98 9.40 2.26 -2.17
N LEU A 99 9.75 3.52 -1.87
CA LEU A 99 10.98 4.14 -2.34
C LEU A 99 12.22 3.36 -1.87
N PHE A 100 12.24 2.94 -0.61
CA PHE A 100 13.34 2.14 -0.07
C PHE A 100 13.49 0.80 -0.81
N VAL A 101 12.39 0.08 -1.03
CA VAL A 101 12.38 -1.18 -1.79
C VAL A 101 12.88 -0.95 -3.22
N THR A 102 12.45 0.13 -3.88
CA THR A 102 12.92 0.49 -5.23
C THR A 102 14.41 0.78 -5.26
N VAL A 103 14.94 1.61 -4.35
CA VAL A 103 16.37 1.93 -4.30
C VAL A 103 17.21 0.68 -4.03
N ALA A 104 16.80 -0.16 -3.08
CA ALA A 104 17.47 -1.43 -2.80
C ALA A 104 17.50 -2.35 -4.03
N SER A 105 16.40 -2.39 -4.79
CA SER A 105 16.29 -3.18 -6.02
C SER A 105 17.17 -2.63 -7.15
N MET A 106 17.28 -1.30 -7.27
CA MET A 106 18.17 -0.68 -8.28
C MET A 106 19.64 -0.93 -7.96
N LEU A 107 20.02 -0.84 -6.68
CA LEU A 107 21.38 -1.19 -6.24
C LEU A 107 21.69 -2.66 -6.53
N TYR A 108 20.72 -3.56 -6.36
CA TYR A 108 20.85 -4.98 -6.72
C TYR A 108 21.16 -5.19 -8.20
N ILE A 109 20.56 -4.42 -9.11
CA ILE A 109 20.82 -4.57 -10.56
C ILE A 109 22.23 -4.07 -10.95
N LEU A 110 22.78 -3.13 -10.18
CA LEU A 110 24.01 -2.42 -10.55
C LEU A 110 25.30 -3.05 -10.02
N LEU A 111 25.18 -3.96 -9.04
CA LEU A 111 26.28 -4.67 -8.37
C LEU A 111 26.43 -6.10 -8.92
#